data_AF-A0A968FPQ1-F1
#
_entry.id   AF-A0A968FPQ1-F1
#
_cell.length_a   1.000
_cell.length_b   1.000
_cell.length_c   1.000
_cell.angle_alpha   90.00
_cell.angle_beta   90.00
_cell.angle_gamma   90.00
#
_symmetry.space_group_name_H-M   'P 1'
#
loop_
_entity.id
_entity.type
_entity.pdbx_description
1 polymer ?
#
loop_
_entity_poly.entity_id
_entity_poly.type
_entity_poly.pdbx_seq_one_letter_code
_entity_poly.pdbx_strand_id
1 'polypeptide(L)' 'MGIHFTKMSGSGNDFIIIDNRVPVLKHGEKRDFVKRVCTPKDSVGADGVIFI' A
#
# COMPACT_ATOMS: atom_id res chain seq x y z
N MET A 1 -13.43 9.62 -1.28
CA MET A 1 -12.07 10.01 -1.68
C MET A 1 -11.24 8.74 -1.71
N GLY A 2 -10.63 8.39 -2.84
CA GLY A 2 -9.82 7.18 -2.99
C GLY A 2 -8.33 7.51 -2.97
N ILE A 3 -7.50 6.54 -2.57
CA ILE A 3 -6.04 6.64 -2.70
C ILE A 3 -5.66 5.95 -4.01
N HIS A 4 -5.00 6.68 -4.91
CA HIS A 4 -4.47 6.11 -6.13
C HIS A 4 -3.24 5.27 -5.81
N PHE A 5 -3.18 4.07 -6.37
CA PHE A 5 -2.05 3.17 -6.18
C PHE A 5 -1.79 2.35 -7.43
N THR A 6 -0.59 1.82 -7.54
CA THR A 6 -0.20 0.84 -8.56
C THR A 6 0.24 -0.44 -7.86
N LYS A 7 -0.34 -1.59 -8.22
CA LYS A 7 0.16 -2.88 -7.75
C LYS A 7 1.21 -3.39 -8.74
N MET A 8 2.40 -3.71 -8.23
CA MET A 8 3.51 -4.24 -9.03
C MET A 8 3.97 -5.55 -8.42
N SER A 9 4.40 -6.49 -9.26
CA SER A 9 4.99 -7.76 -8.82
C SER A 9 6.37 -7.95 -9.43
N GLY A 10 7.26 -8.61 -8.68
CA GLY A 10 8.63 -8.88 -9.10
C GLY A 10 9.25 -9.99 -8.27
N SER A 11 9.91 -10.95 -8.94
CA SER A 11 10.58 -12.10 -8.31
C SER A 11 9.73 -12.89 -7.31
N GLY A 12 8.41 -12.95 -7.55
CA GLY A 12 7.47 -13.68 -6.70
C GLY A 12 6.84 -12.88 -5.56
N ASN A 13 7.24 -11.62 -5.35
CA ASN A 13 6.61 -10.73 -4.38
C ASN A 13 5.70 -9.70 -5.07
N ASP A 14 4.70 -9.20 -4.34
CA ASP A 14 3.85 -8.10 -4.77
C ASP A 14 3.87 -6.91 -3.81
N PHE A 15 3.85 -5.72 -4.40
CA PHE A 15 3.93 -4.45 -3.68
C PHE A 15 2.88 -3.48 -4.20
N ILE A 16 2.34 -2.70 -3.28
CA ILE A 16 1.46 -1.57 -3.60
C ILE A 16 2.29 -0.30 -3.54
N ILE A 17 2.39 0.40 -4.65
CA ILE A 17 3.11 1.67 -4.76
C ILE A 17 2.10 2.81 -4.70
N ILE A 18 2.34 3.72 -3.77
CA ILE A 18 1.53 4.92 -3.55
C ILE A 18 2.44 6.13 -3.68
N ASP A 19 2.06 7.07 -4.54
CA ASP A 19 2.69 8.38 -4.60
C ASP A 19 2.29 9.18 -3.36
N ASN A 20 3.26 9.48 -2.50
CA ASN A 20 3.10 10.21 -1.25
C ASN A 20 3.96 11.49 -1.26
N ARG A 21 4.32 12.01 -2.44
CA ARG A 21 4.96 13.33 -2.60
C ARG A 21 4.06 14.45 -2.07
N VAL A 22 2.76 14.31 -2.30
CA VAL A 22 1.72 14.99 -1.51
C VAL A 22 1.27 14.00 -0.44
N PRO A 23 1.32 14.35 0.86
CA PRO A 23 0.96 13.43 1.93
C PRO A 23 -0.48 12.93 1.78
N VAL A 24 -0.63 11.63 1.49
CA VAL A 24 -1.95 10.97 1.41
C VAL A 24 -2.39 10.38 2.75
N LEU A 25 -1.44 10.13 3.65
CA LEU A 25 -1.67 9.57 4.99
C LEU A 25 -0.71 10.21 6.01
N LYS A 26 -1.18 10.40 7.26
CA LYS A 26 -0.29 10.83 8.35
C LYS A 26 0.67 9.70 8.71
N HIS A 27 1.87 10.05 9.18
CA HIS A 27 2.90 9.05 9.50
C HIS A 27 2.42 7.97 10.49
N GLY A 28 1.67 8.37 11.53
CA GLY A 28 1.12 7.43 12.52
C GLY A 28 0.06 6.45 11.96
N GLU A 29 -0.57 6.78 10.84
CA GLU A 29 -1.64 5.97 10.23
C GLU A 29 -1.08 4.94 9.23
N LYS A 30 0.16 5.16 8.74
CA LYS A 30 0.76 4.31 7.70
C LYS A 30 0.82 2.84 8.11
N ARG A 31 1.22 2.53 9.35
CA ARG A 31 1.37 1.14 9.80
C ARG A 31 0.05 0.38 9.77
N ASP A 32 -1.02 0.99 10.27
CA ASP A 32 -2.33 0.33 10.33
C ASP A 32 -2.96 0.25 8.94
N PHE A 33 -2.74 1.27 8.10
CA PHE A 33 -3.11 1.23 6.69
C PHE A 33 -2.44 0.04 5.97
N VAL A 34 -1.12 -0.12 6.11
CA VAL A 34 -0.37 -1.22 5.48
C VAL A 34 -0.92 -2.57 5.91
N LYS A 35 -1.14 -2.79 7.22
CA LYS A 35 -1.72 -4.05 7.72
C LYS A 35 -3.06 -4.37 7.07
N ARG A 36 -3.96 -3.38 6.98
CA ARG A 36 -5.30 -3.57 6.39
C ARG A 36 -5.19 -3.89 4.91
N VAL A 37 -4.45 -3.08 4.16
CA VAL A 37 -4.35 -3.22 2.69
C VAL A 37 -3.64 -4.51 2.26
N CYS A 38 -2.63 -4.94 3.02
CA CYS A 38 -1.90 -6.18 2.79
C CYS A 38 -2.65 -7.43 3.26
N THR A 39 -3.78 -7.31 3.97
CA THR A 39 -4.56 -8.47 4.43
C THR A 39 -5.08 -9.28 3.22
N PRO A 40 -4.66 -10.54 3.05
CA PRO A 40 -5.09 -11.36 1.91
C PRO A 40 -6.60 -11.61 1.95
N LYS A 41 -7.22 -11.77 0.77
CA LYS A 41 -8.65 -12.12 0.56
C LYS A 41 -9.65 -11.02 0.94
N ASP A 42 -9.39 -10.25 1.98
CA ASP A 42 -10.28 -9.18 2.48
C ASP A 42 -9.91 -7.79 1.95
N SER A 43 -8.78 -7.66 1.25
CA SER A 43 -8.25 -6.40 0.74
C SER A 43 -7.48 -6.62 -0.57
N VAL A 44 -6.75 -5.60 -1.03
CA VAL A 44 -5.95 -5.67 -2.26
C VAL A 44 -4.97 -6.85 -2.22
N GLY A 45 -4.43 -7.13 -1.02
CA GLY A 45 -3.45 -8.18 -0.78
C GLY A 45 -2.11 -7.80 -1.40
N ALA A 46 -1.06 -7.72 -0.60
CA ALA A 46 0.30 -7.54 -1.08
C ALA A 46 1.28 -7.89 0.03
N ASP A 47 2.53 -8.22 -0.29
CA ASP A 47 3.60 -8.42 0.70
C ASP A 47 3.96 -7.11 1.42
N GLY A 48 3.75 -5.96 0.76
CA GLY A 48 4.00 -4.67 1.37
C GLY A 48 3.50 -3.46 0.58
N VAL A 49 3.76 -2.28 1.13
CA VAL A 49 3.44 -0.99 0.51
C VAL A 49 4.70 -0.13 0.46
N ILE A 50 4.95 0.48 -0.69
CA ILE A 50 6.04 1.43 -0.91
C ILE A 50 5.41 2.81 -1.11
N PHE A 51 5.82 3.76 -0.28
CA PHE A 51 5.45 5.18 -0.44
C PHE A 51 6.60 5.91 -1.13
N ILE A 52 6.32 6.51 -2.29
CA ILE A 52 7.27 7.34 -3.06
C ILE A 52 7.13 8.80 -2.64
#